data_AF-A0A416HHJ7-F1
#
_entry.id   AF-A0A416HHJ7-F1
#
_cell.length_a   1.000
_cell.length_b   1.000
_cell.length_c   1.000
_cell.angle_alpha   90.00
_cell.angle_beta   90.00
_cell.angle_gamma   90.00
#
_symmetry.space_group_name_H-M   'P 1'
#
loop_
_entity.id
_entity.type
_entity.pdbx_description
1 polymer ?
#
loop_
_entity_poly.entity_id
_entity_poly.type
_entity_poly.pdbx_seq_one_letter_code
_entity_poly.pdbx_strand_id
1 'polypeptide(L)'
;MPEESQTAAGQQTAEATKKAEEDTLRKTAEEQKAAQETAGKAAAAAQKAAAEAQKAAEEAAQKAAAQAQKAAEEAAQKAAAQARKAAEEAAQKAAEEAQRAAEEAARKAAEEAQAAAVQAAQQAVIAQAGVTSQDVELLAALIQCEAGGESYVGQVAVGNVVMNRVEAAGHPGSIPDVIYAAGQFSPVRNGTLSRTLSTGNISPSCRQAAVEAIAGSAPVGDKLYFRRANGRSGQIIGNHVFY
;
A
#
# COMPACT_ATOMS: atom_id res chain seq x y z
N MET A 1 26.74 -119.95 -89.77
CA MET A 1 25.74 -118.87 -89.83
C MET A 1 25.80 -118.11 -88.51
N PRO A 2 25.88 -116.77 -88.50
CA PRO A 2 26.07 -115.94 -87.30
C PRO A 2 24.72 -115.45 -86.71
N GLU A 3 24.81 -114.66 -85.62
CA GLU A 3 23.78 -114.01 -84.76
C GLU A 3 23.57 -114.72 -83.41
N GLU A 4 23.67 -114.10 -82.22
CA GLU A 4 23.51 -112.69 -81.84
C GLU A 4 24.34 -112.35 -80.59
N SER A 5 24.78 -111.09 -80.55
CA SER A 5 25.54 -110.40 -79.50
C SER A 5 24.63 -109.40 -78.80
N GLN A 6 25.03 -108.95 -77.60
CA GLN A 6 24.53 -107.76 -76.87
C GLN A 6 23.33 -107.96 -75.92
N THR A 7 23.55 -108.40 -74.67
CA THR A 7 22.63 -108.12 -73.54
C THR A 7 23.33 -108.30 -72.18
N ALA A 8 24.43 -107.57 -71.92
CA ALA A 8 25.01 -107.51 -70.56
C ALA A 8 25.58 -106.14 -70.17
N ALA A 9 25.96 -105.28 -71.12
CA ALA A 9 26.57 -103.97 -70.83
C ALA A 9 25.57 -102.81 -70.63
N GLY A 10 24.29 -102.97 -71.03
CA GLY A 10 23.28 -101.91 -70.96
C GLY A 10 22.50 -101.85 -69.63
N GLN A 11 22.49 -102.92 -68.83
CA GLN A 11 21.80 -102.94 -67.53
C GLN A 11 22.64 -102.33 -66.40
N GLN A 12 23.97 -102.46 -66.46
CA GLN A 12 24.87 -101.84 -65.48
C GLN A 12 25.01 -100.30 -65.64
N THR A 13 24.82 -99.77 -66.85
CA THR A 13 24.90 -98.32 -67.11
C THR A 13 23.62 -97.59 -66.73
N ALA A 14 22.43 -98.19 -66.92
CA ALA A 14 21.16 -97.60 -66.48
C ALA A 14 21.00 -97.54 -64.95
N GLU A 15 21.53 -98.53 -64.24
CA GLU A 15 21.49 -98.62 -62.77
C GLU A 15 22.47 -97.63 -62.11
N ALA A 16 23.66 -97.44 -62.70
CA ALA A 16 24.62 -96.42 -62.26
C ALA A 16 24.12 -94.99 -62.50
N THR A 17 23.36 -94.75 -63.59
CA THR A 17 22.81 -93.43 -63.92
C THR A 17 21.64 -93.07 -63.00
N LYS A 18 20.75 -94.03 -62.68
CA LYS A 18 19.68 -93.83 -61.68
C LYS A 18 20.23 -93.54 -60.28
N LYS A 19 21.28 -94.27 -59.86
CA LYS A 19 21.92 -94.05 -58.57
C LYS A 19 22.60 -92.67 -58.49
N ALA A 20 23.19 -92.20 -59.58
CA ALA A 20 23.79 -90.87 -59.66
C ALA A 20 22.74 -89.74 -59.63
N GLU A 21 21.59 -89.90 -60.30
CA GLU A 21 20.47 -88.96 -60.19
C GLU A 21 19.87 -88.92 -58.78
N GLU A 22 19.69 -90.08 -58.15
CA GLU A 22 19.13 -90.19 -56.80
C GLU A 22 20.08 -89.62 -55.74
N ASP A 23 21.40 -89.81 -55.88
CA ASP A 23 22.41 -89.16 -55.04
C ASP A 23 22.46 -87.64 -55.28
N THR A 24 22.25 -87.18 -56.51
CA THR A 24 22.20 -85.73 -56.83
C THR A 24 20.94 -85.07 -56.27
N LEU A 25 19.79 -85.75 -56.36
CA LEU A 25 18.52 -85.34 -55.75
C LEU A 25 18.61 -85.32 -54.22
N ARG A 26 19.27 -86.31 -53.62
CA ARG A 26 19.49 -86.37 -52.16
C ARG A 26 20.41 -85.26 -51.68
N LYS A 27 21.48 -84.98 -52.42
CA LYS A 27 22.41 -83.88 -52.12
C LYS A 27 21.75 -82.51 -52.27
N THR A 28 20.95 -82.30 -53.30
CA THR A 28 20.17 -81.05 -53.48
C THR A 28 19.07 -80.90 -52.44
N ALA A 29 18.42 -81.98 -52.01
CA ALA A 29 17.45 -81.95 -50.92
C ALA A 29 18.11 -81.62 -49.57
N GLU A 30 19.30 -82.15 -49.30
CA GLU A 30 20.10 -81.80 -48.10
C GLU A 30 20.58 -80.35 -48.14
N GLU A 31 21.02 -79.84 -49.29
CA GLU A 31 21.39 -78.43 -49.48
C GLU A 31 20.17 -77.50 -49.32
N GLN A 32 19.00 -77.89 -49.84
CA GLN A 32 17.75 -77.14 -49.66
C GLN A 32 17.30 -77.15 -48.19
N LYS A 33 17.41 -78.29 -47.50
CA LYS A 33 17.10 -78.40 -46.07
C LYS A 33 18.05 -77.55 -45.23
N ALA A 34 19.34 -77.58 -45.54
CA ALA A 34 20.34 -76.72 -44.88
C ALA A 34 20.08 -75.24 -45.15
N ALA A 35 19.76 -74.84 -46.39
CA ALA A 35 19.40 -73.48 -46.74
C ALA A 35 18.13 -73.02 -46.01
N GLN A 36 17.12 -73.89 -45.88
CA GLN A 36 15.87 -73.61 -45.18
C GLN A 36 16.08 -73.47 -43.66
N GLU A 37 16.95 -74.30 -43.06
CA GLU A 37 17.33 -74.18 -41.65
C GLU A 37 18.13 -72.89 -41.37
N THR A 38 19.01 -72.51 -42.30
CA THR A 38 19.80 -71.27 -42.21
C THR A 38 18.92 -70.04 -42.38
N ALA A 39 17.95 -70.07 -43.30
CA ALA A 39 16.94 -69.03 -43.47
C ALA A 39 16.02 -68.93 -42.24
N GLY A 40 15.62 -70.05 -41.64
CA GLY A 40 14.83 -70.09 -40.40
C GLY A 40 15.59 -69.47 -39.21
N LYS A 41 16.87 -69.80 -39.06
CA LYS A 41 17.74 -69.18 -38.03
C LYS A 41 17.93 -67.68 -38.26
N ALA A 42 18.10 -67.24 -39.51
CA ALA A 42 18.20 -65.83 -39.85
C ALA A 42 16.88 -65.06 -39.59
N ALA A 43 15.73 -65.65 -39.91
CA ALA A 43 14.42 -65.07 -39.64
C ALA A 43 14.13 -64.96 -38.13
N ALA A 44 14.49 -65.98 -37.34
CA ALA A 44 14.35 -65.94 -35.87
C ALA A 44 15.28 -64.89 -35.24
N ALA A 45 16.51 -64.74 -35.74
CA ALA A 45 17.44 -63.70 -35.30
C ALA A 45 16.91 -62.29 -35.64
N ALA A 46 16.34 -62.09 -36.83
CA ALA A 46 15.72 -60.84 -37.24
C ALA A 46 14.48 -60.51 -36.40
N GLN A 47 13.63 -61.49 -36.09
CA GLN A 47 12.48 -61.30 -35.19
C GLN A 47 12.91 -60.94 -33.76
N LYS A 48 13.95 -61.60 -33.23
CA LYS A 48 14.50 -61.27 -31.90
C LYS A 48 15.08 -59.86 -31.85
N ALA A 49 15.83 -59.45 -32.88
CA ALA A 49 16.37 -58.10 -32.99
C ALA A 49 15.26 -57.04 -33.12
N ALA A 50 14.20 -57.33 -33.89
CA ALA A 50 13.04 -56.44 -34.02
C ALA A 50 12.28 -56.28 -32.70
N ALA A 51 12.08 -57.37 -31.94
CA ALA A 51 11.42 -57.34 -30.63
C ALA A 51 12.25 -56.57 -29.58
N GLU A 52 13.57 -56.74 -29.58
CA GLU A 52 14.49 -55.99 -28.71
C GLU A 52 14.49 -54.49 -29.06
N ALA A 53 14.48 -54.15 -30.35
CA ALA A 53 14.37 -52.76 -30.81
C ALA A 53 13.02 -52.13 -30.44
N GLN A 54 11.91 -52.88 -30.54
CA GLN A 54 10.58 -52.41 -30.14
C GLN A 54 10.51 -52.15 -28.63
N LYS A 55 11.05 -53.07 -27.82
CA LYS A 55 11.11 -52.91 -26.36
C LYS A 55 11.96 -51.71 -25.93
N ALA A 56 13.11 -51.51 -26.57
CA ALA A 56 13.96 -50.35 -26.31
C ALA A 56 13.28 -49.02 -26.71
N ALA A 57 12.55 -49.00 -27.82
CA ALA A 57 11.78 -47.84 -28.26
C ALA A 57 10.63 -47.50 -27.29
N GLU A 58 9.91 -48.51 -26.79
CA GLU A 58 8.83 -48.33 -25.83
C GLU A 58 9.35 -47.82 -24.47
N GLU A 59 10.48 -48.36 -23.99
CA GLU A 59 11.11 -47.91 -22.74
C GLU A 59 11.66 -46.47 -22.86
N ALA A 60 12.19 -46.10 -24.03
CA ALA A 60 12.61 -44.73 -24.32
C ALA A 60 11.41 -43.77 -24.38
N ALA A 61 10.30 -44.18 -25.00
CA ALA A 61 9.06 -43.40 -25.05
C ALA A 61 8.45 -43.20 -23.65
N GLN A 62 8.45 -44.25 -22.82
CA GLN A 62 7.98 -44.17 -21.43
C GLN A 62 8.86 -43.24 -20.59
N LYS A 63 10.19 -43.29 -20.73
CA LYS A 63 11.11 -42.37 -20.05
C LYS A 63 10.91 -40.92 -20.49
N ALA A 64 10.72 -40.67 -21.79
CA ALA A 64 10.44 -39.35 -22.32
C ALA A 64 9.09 -38.81 -21.82
N ALA A 65 8.04 -39.64 -21.77
CA ALA A 65 6.73 -39.28 -21.25
C ALA A 65 6.78 -38.94 -19.74
N ALA A 66 7.50 -39.73 -18.95
CA ALA A 66 7.69 -39.48 -17.51
C ALA A 66 8.47 -38.18 -17.25
N GLN A 67 9.51 -37.91 -18.04
CA GLN A 67 10.26 -36.64 -17.96
C GLN A 67 9.39 -35.44 -18.35
N ALA A 68 8.57 -35.58 -19.40
CA ALA A 68 7.64 -34.53 -19.81
C ALA A 68 6.55 -34.25 -18.75
N GLN A 69 5.98 -35.29 -18.14
CA GLN A 69 5.03 -35.13 -17.03
C GLN A 69 5.67 -34.44 -15.82
N LYS A 70 6.87 -34.87 -15.41
CA LYS A 70 7.57 -34.26 -14.28
C LYS A 70 7.90 -32.79 -14.52
N ALA A 71 8.33 -32.43 -15.74
CA ALA A 71 8.59 -31.06 -16.12
C ALA A 71 7.29 -30.20 -16.14
N ALA A 72 6.17 -30.77 -16.62
CA ALA A 72 4.88 -30.11 -16.63
C ALA A 72 4.34 -29.87 -15.20
N GLU A 73 4.49 -30.85 -14.31
CA GLU A 73 4.09 -30.72 -12.91
C GLU A 73 4.92 -29.67 -12.17
N GLU A 74 6.24 -29.66 -12.37
CA GLU A 74 7.12 -28.66 -11.77
C GLU A 74 6.84 -27.25 -12.30
N ALA A 75 6.51 -27.11 -13.58
CA ALA A 75 6.08 -25.84 -14.18
C ALA A 75 4.73 -25.38 -13.60
N ALA A 76 3.76 -26.29 -13.44
CA ALA A 76 2.47 -25.99 -12.83
C ALA A 76 2.60 -25.57 -11.35
N GLN A 77 3.45 -26.26 -10.58
CA GLN A 77 3.74 -25.91 -9.19
C GLN A 77 4.41 -24.54 -9.07
N LYS A 78 5.38 -24.22 -9.95
CA LYS A 78 6.02 -22.90 -9.99
C LYS A 78 5.02 -21.79 -10.34
N ALA A 79 4.17 -22.02 -11.34
CA ALA A 79 3.12 -21.06 -11.73
C ALA A 79 2.11 -20.84 -10.59
N ALA A 80 1.67 -21.91 -9.91
CA ALA A 80 0.77 -21.82 -8.78
C ALA A 80 1.40 -21.09 -7.58
N ALA A 81 2.68 -21.34 -7.29
CA ALA A 81 3.41 -20.64 -6.23
C ALA A 81 3.57 -19.14 -6.54
N GLN A 82 3.88 -18.79 -7.79
CA GLN A 82 3.96 -17.39 -8.23
C GLN A 82 2.60 -16.69 -8.14
N ALA A 83 1.52 -17.35 -8.59
CA ALA A 83 0.17 -16.81 -8.49
C ALA A 83 -0.26 -16.60 -7.03
N ARG A 84 0.05 -17.54 -6.13
CA ARG A 84 -0.24 -17.42 -4.70
C ARG A 84 0.53 -16.26 -4.07
N LYS A 85 1.83 -16.13 -4.38
CA LYS A 85 2.66 -15.02 -3.88
C LYS A 85 2.15 -13.66 -4.38
N ALA A 86 1.80 -13.55 -5.66
CA ALA A 86 1.21 -12.34 -6.22
C ALA A 86 -0.14 -11.98 -5.57
N ALA A 87 -0.99 -12.98 -5.31
CA ALA A 87 -2.26 -12.79 -4.63
C ALA A 87 -2.08 -12.34 -3.16
N GLU A 88 -1.10 -12.91 -2.46
CA GLU A 88 -0.78 -12.52 -1.08
C GLU A 88 -0.22 -11.10 -1.01
N GLU A 89 0.71 -10.73 -1.90
CA GLU A 89 1.24 -9.37 -1.99
C GLU A 89 0.15 -8.35 -2.35
N ALA A 90 -0.78 -8.71 -3.25
CA ALA A 90 -1.92 -7.86 -3.58
C ALA A 90 -2.88 -7.69 -2.39
N ALA A 91 -3.15 -8.77 -1.65
CA ALA A 91 -3.99 -8.72 -0.45
C ALA A 91 -3.33 -7.90 0.67
N GLN A 92 -2.03 -8.03 0.88
CA GLN A 92 -1.28 -7.23 1.85
C GLN A 92 -1.30 -5.74 1.51
N LYS A 93 -1.06 -5.38 0.24
CA LYS A 93 -1.15 -3.98 -0.21
C LYS A 93 -2.54 -3.39 -0.03
N ALA A 94 -3.58 -4.15 -0.38
CA ALA A 94 -4.96 -3.72 -0.18
C ALA A 94 -5.32 -3.55 1.30
N ALA A 95 -4.82 -4.43 2.17
CA ALA A 95 -5.02 -4.32 3.62
C ALA A 95 -4.27 -3.10 4.21
N GLU A 96 -3.04 -2.84 3.79
CA GLU A 96 -2.27 -1.68 4.22
C GLU A 96 -2.92 -0.37 3.76
N GLU A 97 -3.40 -0.31 2.51
CA GLU A 97 -4.12 0.86 1.98
C GLU A 97 -5.43 1.10 2.75
N ALA A 98 -6.19 0.04 3.04
CA ALA A 98 -7.41 0.14 3.84
C ALA A 98 -7.11 0.60 5.29
N GLN A 99 -6.04 0.10 5.90
CA GLN A 99 -5.62 0.51 7.24
C GLN A 99 -5.19 1.98 7.26
N ARG A 100 -4.42 2.43 6.27
CA ARG A 100 -3.99 3.82 6.14
C ARG A 100 -5.18 4.76 5.93
N ALA A 101 -6.15 4.37 5.10
CA ALA A 101 -7.37 5.14 4.91
C ALA A 101 -8.21 5.22 6.19
N ALA A 102 -8.30 4.12 6.95
CA ALA A 102 -8.99 4.09 8.24
C ALA A 102 -8.30 4.97 9.29
N GLU A 103 -6.97 4.96 9.35
CA GLU A 103 -6.19 5.81 10.25
C GLU A 103 -6.33 7.29 9.90
N GLU A 104 -6.28 7.65 8.62
CA GLU A 104 -6.50 9.02 8.18
C GLU A 104 -7.92 9.51 8.51
N ALA A 105 -8.94 8.67 8.29
CA ALA A 105 -10.31 8.97 8.66
C ALA A 105 -10.47 9.15 10.18
N ALA A 106 -9.86 8.27 10.98
CA ALA A 106 -9.86 8.38 12.43
C ALA A 106 -9.16 9.65 12.92
N ARG A 107 -8.04 10.03 12.30
CA ARG A 107 -7.32 11.27 12.62
C ARG A 107 -8.16 12.51 12.31
N LYS A 108 -8.80 12.58 11.15
CA LYS A 108 -9.69 13.70 10.78
C LYS A 108 -10.87 13.80 11.75
N ALA A 109 -11.51 12.67 12.07
CA ALA A 109 -12.61 12.65 13.04
C ALA A 109 -12.16 13.10 14.44
N ALA A 110 -10.96 12.71 14.88
CA ALA A 110 -10.40 13.15 16.16
C ALA A 110 -10.09 14.66 16.17
N GLU A 111 -9.55 15.20 15.08
CA GLU A 111 -9.28 16.63 14.92
C GLU A 111 -10.58 17.46 14.91
N GLU A 112 -11.61 17.00 14.19
CA GLU A 112 -12.94 17.61 14.18
C GLU A 112 -13.61 17.56 15.56
N ALA A 113 -13.52 16.42 16.26
CA ALA A 113 -14.04 16.28 17.61
C ALA A 113 -13.32 17.20 18.61
N GLN A 114 -12.00 17.33 18.49
CA GLN A 114 -11.21 18.25 19.31
C GLN A 114 -11.59 19.72 19.02
N ALA A 115 -11.74 20.09 17.75
CA ALA A 115 -12.17 21.42 17.36
C ALA A 115 -13.58 21.75 17.89
N ALA A 116 -14.51 20.79 17.81
CA ALA A 116 -15.85 20.92 18.36
C ALA A 116 -15.82 21.06 19.89
N ALA A 117 -14.99 20.28 20.59
CA ALA A 117 -14.83 20.38 22.04
C ALA A 117 -14.25 21.74 22.47
N VAL A 118 -13.27 22.27 21.74
CA VAL A 118 -12.71 23.61 21.98
C VAL A 118 -13.79 24.67 21.77
N GLN A 119 -14.56 24.60 20.69
CA GLN A 119 -15.66 25.54 20.44
C GLN A 119 -16.74 25.48 21.54
N ALA A 120 -17.10 24.28 21.99
CA ALA A 120 -18.05 24.10 23.09
C ALA A 120 -17.53 24.69 24.40
N ALA A 121 -16.26 24.50 24.72
CA ALA A 121 -15.62 25.11 25.90
C ALA A 121 -15.61 26.64 25.81
N GLN A 122 -15.29 27.20 24.64
CA GLN A 122 -15.34 28.65 24.43
C GLN A 122 -16.77 29.20 24.60
N GLN A 123 -17.78 28.54 24.05
CA GLN A 123 -19.18 28.94 24.24
C GLN A 123 -19.62 28.86 25.71
N ALA A 124 -19.16 27.86 26.46
CA ALA A 124 -19.43 27.76 27.88
C ALA A 124 -18.82 28.92 28.68
N VAL A 125 -17.59 29.32 28.37
CA VAL A 125 -16.94 30.50 28.97
C VAL A 125 -17.73 31.77 28.67
N ILE A 126 -18.12 31.97 27.40
CA ILE A 126 -18.92 33.12 26.96
C ILE A 126 -20.24 33.20 27.73
N ALA A 127 -20.95 32.06 27.84
CA ALA A 127 -22.20 31.98 28.57
C ALA A 127 -22.04 32.25 30.08
N GLN A 128 -20.97 31.76 30.71
CA GLN A 128 -20.69 32.00 32.13
C GLN A 128 -20.33 33.45 32.43
N ALA A 129 -19.56 34.11 31.55
CA ALA A 129 -19.17 35.50 31.70
C ALA A 129 -20.31 36.49 31.37
N GLY A 130 -21.45 36.01 30.86
CA GLY A 130 -22.59 36.85 30.49
C GLY A 130 -22.30 37.79 29.31
N VAL A 131 -21.27 37.49 28.52
CA VAL A 131 -20.87 38.27 27.33
C VAL A 131 -21.40 37.61 26.06
N THR A 132 -21.49 38.36 24.97
CA THR A 132 -21.94 37.85 23.67
C THR A 132 -20.77 37.43 22.78
N SER A 133 -21.02 36.61 21.76
CA SER A 133 -20.00 36.31 20.74
C SER A 133 -19.50 37.56 20.01
N GLN A 134 -20.33 38.61 19.92
CA GLN A 134 -19.95 39.90 19.35
C GLN A 134 -18.96 40.65 20.25
N ASP A 135 -19.10 40.55 21.56
CA ASP A 135 -18.17 41.14 22.52
C ASP A 135 -16.79 40.44 22.45
N VAL A 136 -16.80 39.12 22.27
CA VAL A 136 -15.58 38.32 22.10
C VAL A 136 -14.86 38.71 20.80
N GLU A 137 -15.59 38.85 19.69
CA GLU A 137 -15.01 39.35 18.43
C GLU A 137 -14.48 40.78 18.56
N LEU A 138 -15.21 41.66 19.24
CA LEU A 138 -14.79 43.04 19.50
C LEU A 138 -13.50 43.09 20.30
N LEU A 139 -13.40 42.30 21.37
CA LEU A 139 -12.20 42.19 22.19
C LEU A 139 -11.03 41.60 21.38
N ALA A 140 -11.28 40.54 20.60
CA ALA A 140 -10.26 39.92 19.77
C ALA A 140 -9.73 40.87 18.68
N ALA A 141 -10.60 41.66 18.06
CA ALA A 141 -10.21 42.68 17.09
C ALA A 141 -9.37 43.78 17.74
N LEU A 142 -9.71 44.19 18.96
CA LEU A 142 -8.91 45.14 19.72
C LEU A 142 -7.53 44.57 20.05
N ILE A 143 -7.46 43.34 20.56
CA ILE A 143 -6.18 42.65 20.83
C ILE A 143 -5.35 42.54 19.55
N GLN A 144 -5.96 42.24 18.40
CA GLN A 144 -5.26 42.20 17.13
C GLN A 144 -4.66 43.56 16.74
N CYS A 145 -5.37 44.65 17.02
CA CYS A 145 -4.89 46.00 16.74
C CYS A 145 -3.78 46.47 17.70
N GLU A 146 -3.85 46.11 18.98
CA GLU A 146 -2.93 46.58 20.01
C GLU A 146 -1.74 45.64 20.23
N ALA A 147 -1.95 44.33 20.17
CA ALA A 147 -0.98 43.30 20.52
C ALA A 147 -0.85 42.18 19.46
N GLY A 148 -1.39 42.36 18.26
CA GLY A 148 -1.37 41.32 17.22
C GLY A 148 0.03 40.87 16.78
N GLY A 149 1.06 41.70 16.96
CA GLY A 149 2.47 41.37 16.73
C GLY A 149 3.24 40.95 17.99
N GLU A 150 2.58 40.91 19.15
CA GLU A 150 3.19 40.54 20.43
C GLU A 150 3.11 39.04 20.68
N SER A 151 3.87 38.57 21.67
CA SER A 151 3.74 37.19 22.19
C SER A 151 2.31 36.89 22.64
N TYR A 152 1.91 35.61 22.64
CA TYR A 152 0.56 35.20 23.08
C TYR A 152 0.23 35.72 24.49
N VAL A 153 1.19 35.66 25.42
CA VAL A 153 1.02 36.23 26.78
C VAL A 153 0.75 37.74 26.74
N GLY A 154 1.39 38.47 25.83
CA GLY A 154 1.14 39.90 25.59
C GLY A 154 -0.26 40.17 25.01
N GLN A 155 -0.77 39.28 24.16
CA GLN A 155 -2.14 39.33 23.64
C GLN A 155 -3.16 39.13 24.76
N VAL A 156 -2.97 38.10 25.59
CA VAL A 156 -3.82 37.85 26.78
C VAL A 156 -3.73 39.01 27.77
N ALA A 157 -2.55 39.61 27.95
CA ALA A 157 -2.36 40.73 28.86
C ALA A 157 -3.15 41.99 28.46
N VAL A 158 -3.23 42.33 27.17
CA VAL A 158 -4.09 43.42 26.72
C VAL A 158 -5.57 43.11 26.95
N GLY A 159 -5.99 41.86 26.69
CA GLY A 159 -7.34 41.40 27.01
C GLY A 159 -7.67 41.49 28.50
N ASN A 160 -6.73 41.08 29.36
CA ASN A 160 -6.86 41.14 30.81
C ASN A 160 -7.05 42.58 31.31
N VAL A 161 -6.34 43.57 30.75
CA VAL A 161 -6.56 44.99 31.09
C VAL A 161 -8.00 45.43 30.77
N VAL A 162 -8.56 44.99 29.65
CA VAL A 162 -9.96 45.32 29.30
C VAL A 162 -10.92 44.69 30.31
N MET A 163 -10.72 43.41 30.65
CA MET A 163 -11.57 42.73 31.64
C MET A 163 -11.45 43.32 33.05
N ASN A 164 -10.24 43.69 33.47
CA ASN A 164 -10.01 44.38 34.74
C ASN A 164 -10.79 45.71 34.79
N ARG A 165 -10.90 46.43 33.67
CA ARG A 165 -11.72 47.65 33.59
C ARG A 165 -13.21 47.34 33.61
N VAL A 166 -13.67 46.25 33.01
CA VAL A 166 -15.08 45.83 33.12
C VAL A 166 -15.45 45.55 34.58
N GLU A 167 -14.53 44.98 35.36
CA GLU A 167 -14.73 44.64 36.78
C GLU A 167 -14.45 45.79 37.75
N ALA A 168 -13.62 46.78 37.37
CA ALA A 168 -13.20 47.85 38.25
C ALA A 168 -14.32 48.88 38.52
N ALA A 169 -14.49 49.25 39.79
CA ALA A 169 -15.38 50.34 40.18
C ALA A 169 -14.99 51.66 39.49
N GLY A 170 -15.96 52.34 38.86
CA GLY A 170 -15.76 53.60 38.15
C GLY A 170 -15.42 53.48 36.66
N HIS A 171 -15.38 52.26 36.12
CA HIS A 171 -15.27 52.00 34.68
C HIS A 171 -16.61 51.45 34.13
N PRO A 172 -16.81 51.51 32.80
CA PRO A 172 -18.01 50.96 32.20
C PRO A 172 -18.11 49.43 32.36
N GLY A 173 -19.28 48.93 32.75
CA GLY A 173 -19.49 47.53 33.12
C GLY A 173 -19.64 46.54 31.95
N SER A 174 -19.23 46.91 30.74
CA SER A 174 -19.29 46.03 29.56
C SER A 174 -18.08 46.21 28.64
N ILE A 175 -17.72 45.15 27.91
CA ILE A 175 -16.61 45.16 26.96
C ILE A 175 -16.78 46.28 25.91
N PRO A 176 -17.94 46.44 25.22
CA PRO A 176 -18.13 47.53 24.28
C PRO A 176 -17.93 48.90 24.90
N ASP A 177 -18.44 49.12 26.12
CA ASP A 177 -18.34 50.44 26.75
C ASP A 177 -16.90 50.78 27.13
N VAL A 178 -16.11 49.80 27.59
CA VAL A 178 -14.67 49.99 27.86
C VAL A 178 -13.91 50.29 26.57
N ILE A 179 -14.22 49.59 25.49
CA ILE A 179 -13.51 49.72 24.21
C ILE A 179 -13.87 51.05 23.53
N TYR A 180 -15.14 51.43 23.51
CA TYR A 180 -15.59 52.67 22.87
C TYR A 180 -15.48 53.91 23.77
N ALA A 181 -15.02 53.76 25.02
CA ALA A 181 -14.74 54.88 25.91
C ALA A 181 -13.79 55.91 25.25
N ALA A 182 -14.15 57.19 25.34
CA ALA A 182 -13.48 58.26 24.63
C ALA A 182 -11.96 58.32 24.96
N GLY A 183 -11.13 58.15 23.93
CA GLY A 183 -9.68 58.30 24.03
C GLY A 183 -8.92 57.13 24.66
N GLN A 184 -9.57 56.00 24.96
CA GLN A 184 -8.91 54.84 25.59
C GLN A 184 -8.08 54.01 24.61
N PHE A 185 -8.62 53.75 23.41
CA PHE A 185 -7.97 52.92 22.40
C PHE A 185 -7.80 53.67 21.08
N SER A 186 -6.56 53.76 20.59
CA SER A 186 -6.24 54.46 19.34
C SER A 186 -6.92 53.84 18.09
N PRO A 187 -7.05 52.50 17.98
CA PRO A 187 -7.70 51.82 16.87
C PRO A 187 -9.19 52.16 16.67
N VAL A 188 -9.87 52.62 17.71
CA VAL A 188 -11.28 53.03 17.65
C VAL A 188 -11.41 54.34 16.88
N ARG A 189 -10.55 55.32 17.16
CA ARG A 189 -10.62 56.67 16.56
C ARG A 189 -10.13 56.69 15.11
N ASN A 190 -9.18 55.82 14.77
CA ASN A 190 -8.60 55.77 13.43
C ASN A 190 -9.35 54.82 12.47
N GLY A 191 -10.42 54.15 12.94
CA GLY A 191 -11.25 53.24 12.14
C GLY A 191 -10.61 51.88 11.84
N THR A 192 -9.43 51.59 12.40
CA THR A 192 -8.75 50.30 12.18
C THR A 192 -9.52 49.17 12.84
N LEU A 193 -10.04 49.38 14.06
CA LEU A 193 -10.87 48.39 14.75
C LEU A 193 -12.10 48.00 13.92
N SER A 194 -12.82 49.00 13.40
CA SER A 194 -13.99 48.77 12.56
C SER A 194 -13.65 48.00 11.29
N ARG A 195 -12.51 48.30 10.64
CA ARG A 195 -12.04 47.57 9.47
C ARG A 195 -11.67 46.12 9.80
N THR A 196 -10.96 45.89 10.90
CA THR A 196 -10.60 44.54 11.36
C THR A 196 -11.85 43.70 11.62
N LEU A 197 -12.88 44.28 12.24
CA LEU A 197 -14.17 43.63 12.45
C LEU A 197 -14.91 43.36 11.13
N SER A 198 -15.03 44.36 10.25
CA SER A 198 -15.71 44.19 8.96
C SER A 198 -15.06 43.14 8.06
N THR A 199 -13.73 43.02 8.11
CA THR A 199 -13.01 42.02 7.31
C THR A 199 -13.01 40.63 7.95
N GLY A 200 -13.29 40.52 9.26
CA GLY A 200 -13.20 39.27 10.02
C GLY A 200 -11.78 38.70 10.11
N ASN A 201 -10.77 39.40 9.58
CA ASN A 201 -9.39 38.95 9.50
C ASN A 201 -8.67 39.19 10.84
N ILE A 202 -9.13 38.46 11.86
CA ILE A 202 -8.58 38.44 13.21
C ILE A 202 -7.86 37.10 13.38
N SER A 203 -6.60 37.15 13.78
CA SER A 203 -5.80 35.93 13.96
C SER A 203 -6.45 34.96 14.98
N PRO A 204 -6.30 33.64 14.79
CA PRO A 204 -6.78 32.65 15.76
C PRO A 204 -6.21 32.87 17.16
N SER A 205 -4.96 33.33 17.26
CA SER A 205 -4.32 33.61 18.56
C SER A 205 -5.01 34.77 19.30
N CYS A 206 -5.40 35.85 18.60
CA CYS A 206 -6.10 36.97 19.22
C CYS A 206 -7.51 36.59 19.67
N ARG A 207 -8.20 35.73 18.91
CA ARG A 207 -9.51 35.17 19.30
C ARG A 207 -9.39 34.30 20.55
N GLN A 208 -8.39 33.42 20.58
CA GLN A 208 -8.11 32.59 21.75
C GLN A 208 -7.74 33.42 22.97
N ALA A 209 -6.88 34.43 22.80
CA ALA A 209 -6.48 35.34 23.88
C ALA A 209 -7.66 36.13 24.45
N ALA A 210 -8.63 36.54 23.61
CA ALA A 210 -9.85 37.18 24.07
C ALA A 210 -10.69 36.25 24.96
N VAL A 211 -10.92 35.00 24.52
CA VAL A 211 -11.66 34.02 25.33
C VAL A 211 -10.91 33.70 26.63
N GLU A 212 -9.58 33.59 26.59
CA GLU A 212 -8.77 33.31 27.77
C GLU A 212 -8.79 34.47 28.78
N ALA A 213 -8.77 35.72 28.30
CA ALA A 213 -8.96 36.89 29.17
C ALA A 213 -10.36 36.91 29.79
N ILE A 214 -11.40 36.61 29.01
CA ILE A 214 -12.80 36.51 29.50
C ILE A 214 -12.95 35.37 30.53
N ALA A 215 -12.20 34.28 30.36
CA ALA A 215 -12.14 33.18 31.32
C ALA A 215 -11.42 33.54 32.64
N GLY A 216 -10.84 34.74 32.75
CA GLY A 216 -10.19 35.24 33.96
C GLY A 216 -8.68 35.07 34.00
N SER A 217 -8.01 34.80 32.87
CA SER A 217 -6.54 34.78 32.83
C SER A 217 -5.98 36.17 33.11
N ALA A 218 -5.10 36.28 34.13
CA ALA A 218 -4.62 37.54 34.66
C ALA A 218 -3.08 37.68 34.63
N PRO A 219 -2.43 37.66 33.45
CA PRO A 219 -0.97 37.76 33.34
C PRO A 219 -0.42 39.10 33.86
N VAL A 220 -1.26 40.14 33.98
CA VAL A 220 -0.86 41.47 34.50
C VAL A 220 -1.58 41.83 35.80
N GLY A 221 -2.23 40.86 36.46
CA GLY A 221 -2.93 41.07 37.72
C GLY A 221 -4.10 42.05 37.55
N ASP A 222 -4.13 43.08 38.40
CA ASP A 222 -5.17 44.11 38.51
C ASP A 222 -4.89 45.37 37.68
N LYS A 223 -3.88 45.35 36.82
CA LYS A 223 -3.44 46.52 36.07
C LYS A 223 -4.52 46.98 35.10
N LEU A 224 -4.74 48.29 35.06
CA LEU A 224 -5.81 48.92 34.29
C LEU A 224 -5.28 49.63 33.04
N TYR A 225 -3.97 49.78 32.88
CA TYR A 225 -3.40 50.53 31.77
C TYR A 225 -2.22 49.80 31.15
N PHE A 226 -2.03 50.00 29.86
CA PHE A 226 -0.83 49.61 29.15
C PHE A 226 -0.41 50.71 28.18
N ARG A 227 0.85 50.69 27.79
CA ARG A 227 1.43 51.56 26.75
C ARG A 227 2.69 50.92 26.21
N ARG A 228 3.24 51.49 25.14
CA ARG A 228 4.56 51.11 24.62
C ARG A 228 5.66 51.23 25.68
N ALA A 229 6.47 50.19 25.81
CA ALA A 229 7.63 50.12 26.69
C ALA A 229 8.76 51.01 26.16
N ASN A 230 8.87 52.22 26.70
CA ASN A 230 9.88 53.23 26.32
C ASN A 230 10.70 53.67 27.55
N GLY A 231 11.24 52.72 28.32
CA GLY A 231 12.06 52.99 29.51
C GLY A 231 11.28 53.45 30.75
N ARG A 232 9.98 53.13 30.82
CA ARG A 232 9.10 53.49 31.94
C ARG A 232 8.96 52.33 32.94
N SER A 233 8.69 52.66 34.21
CA SER A 233 8.41 51.67 35.26
C SER A 233 7.03 51.03 35.09
N GLY A 234 6.94 49.75 35.46
CA GLY A 234 5.75 48.90 35.36
C GLY A 234 6.12 47.46 35.02
N GLN A 235 5.12 46.59 34.90
CA GLN A 235 5.34 45.21 34.47
C GLN A 235 5.49 45.18 32.94
N ILE A 236 6.56 44.59 32.41
CA ILE A 236 6.84 44.57 30.97
C ILE A 236 6.56 43.18 30.41
N ILE A 237 5.72 43.10 29.37
CA ILE A 237 5.47 41.89 28.58
C ILE A 237 5.55 42.30 27.11
N GLY A 238 6.51 41.74 26.39
CA GLY A 238 6.81 42.15 25.01
C GLY A 238 7.16 43.63 24.93
N ASN A 239 6.53 44.35 24.01
CA ASN A 239 6.72 45.78 23.82
C ASN A 239 5.78 46.65 24.67
N HIS A 240 5.05 46.06 25.62
CA HIS A 240 4.12 46.78 26.48
C HIS A 240 4.61 46.88 27.93
N VAL A 241 4.37 48.03 28.54
CA VAL A 241 4.45 48.24 29.99
C VAL A 241 3.04 48.42 30.54
N PHE A 242 2.70 47.60 31.52
CA PHE A 242 1.42 47.55 32.21
C PHE A 242 1.56 48.21 33.58
N TYR A 243 0.54 48.98 33.98
CA TYR A 243 0.48 49.68 35.27
C TYR A 243 -0.95 49.95 35.76
#